data_AF-A0A9X5YWZ9-F1
#
_entry.id   AF-A0A9X5YWZ9-F1
#
_cell.length_a   1.000
_cell.length_b   1.000
_cell.length_c   1.000
_cell.angle_alpha   90.00
_cell.angle_beta   90.00
_cell.angle_gamma   90.00
#
_symmetry.space_group_name_H-M   'P 1'
#
loop_
_entity.id
_entity.type
_entity.pdbx_description
1 polymer ?
#
loop_
_entity_poly.entity_id
_entity_poly.type
_entity_poly.pdbx_seq_one_letter_code
_entity_poly.pdbx_strand_id
1 'polypeptide(L)'
;MTPSQAEIVQWCRAYLADLLEVSVESIDPDADFDRLGVDSALAVSLLIEVEERYGVDLPPEALFENPNLSAVAAYLYAHSPRQVAQP
;
A
#
# COMPACT_ATOMS: atom_id res chain seq x y z
N MET A 1 -18.75 -0.78 -0.48
CA MET A 1 -18.27 -1.58 0.66
C MET A 1 -16.87 -1.06 0.95
N THR A 2 -16.55 -0.72 2.19
CA THR A 2 -15.17 -0.32 2.54
C THR A 2 -14.29 -1.56 2.47
N PRO A 3 -13.19 -1.54 1.71
CA PRO A 3 -12.26 -2.66 1.67
C PRO A 3 -11.65 -2.86 3.06
N SER A 4 -11.53 -4.11 3.47
CA SER A 4 -10.81 -4.46 4.70
C SER A 4 -9.30 -4.28 4.51
N GLN A 5 -8.55 -4.08 5.60
CA GLN A 5 -7.09 -3.98 5.52
C GLN A 5 -6.46 -5.17 4.78
N ALA A 6 -6.97 -6.38 4.99
CA ALA A 6 -6.49 -7.58 4.31
C ALA A 6 -6.70 -7.53 2.78
N GLU A 7 -7.82 -6.96 2.32
CA GLU A 7 -8.06 -6.75 0.89
C GLU A 7 -7.12 -5.71 0.29
N ILE A 8 -6.82 -4.63 1.03
CA ILE A 8 -5.85 -3.62 0.60
C ILE A 8 -4.46 -4.24 0.49
N VAL A 9 -4.02 -4.99 1.51
CA VAL A 9 -2.74 -5.72 1.46
C VAL A 9 -2.69 -6.67 0.27
N GLN A 10 -3.73 -7.47 0.06
CA GLN A 10 -3.76 -8.44 -1.04
C GLN A 10 -3.70 -7.75 -2.41
N TRP A 11 -4.39 -6.63 -2.57
CA TRP A 11 -4.33 -5.84 -3.78
C TRP A 11 -2.93 -5.25 -4.00
N CYS A 12 -2.33 -4.63 -2.98
CA CYS A 12 -0.98 -4.07 -3.10
C CYS A 12 0.08 -5.16 -3.38
N ARG A 13 -0.05 -6.36 -2.77
CA ARG A 13 0.79 -7.51 -3.08
C ARG A 13 0.67 -7.93 -4.54
N ALA A 14 -0.56 -8.01 -5.05
CA ALA A 14 -0.80 -8.37 -6.45
C ALA A 14 -0.22 -7.33 -7.42
N TYR A 15 -0.36 -6.04 -7.10
CA TYR A 15 0.19 -4.95 -7.88
C TYR A 15 1.73 -4.97 -7.92
N LEU A 16 2.38 -5.15 -6.76
CA LEU A 16 3.85 -5.28 -6.72
C LEU A 16 4.36 -6.54 -7.40
N ALA A 17 3.65 -7.66 -7.25
CA ALA A 17 4.03 -8.91 -7.91
C ALA A 17 4.01 -8.79 -9.44
N ASP A 18 3.00 -8.10 -9.99
CA ASP A 18 2.91 -7.79 -11.41
C ASP A 18 4.08 -6.90 -11.87
N LEU A 19 4.37 -5.83 -11.11
CA LEU A 19 5.48 -4.90 -11.41
C LEU A 19 6.86 -5.55 -11.33
N LEU A 20 7.06 -6.47 -10.39
CA LEU A 20 8.33 -7.16 -10.17
C LEU A 20 8.45 -8.45 -11.02
N GLU A 21 7.41 -8.81 -11.77
CA GLU A 21 7.30 -10.07 -12.51
C GLU A 21 7.56 -11.32 -11.64
N VAL A 22 7.03 -11.30 -10.41
CA VAL A 22 7.13 -12.41 -9.44
C VAL A 22 5.75 -12.90 -9.01
N SER A 23 5.72 -14.00 -8.28
CA SER A 23 4.46 -14.52 -7.72
C SER A 23 4.02 -13.72 -6.50
N VAL A 24 2.71 -13.49 -6.36
CA VAL A 24 2.10 -12.77 -5.20
C VAL A 24 2.47 -13.42 -3.86
N GLU A 25 2.63 -14.74 -3.84
CA GLU A 25 3.07 -15.51 -2.67
C GLU A 25 4.51 -15.19 -2.24
N SER A 26 5.36 -14.76 -3.16
CA SER A 26 6.75 -14.34 -2.90
C SER A 26 6.84 -12.94 -2.28
N ILE A 27 5.79 -12.11 -2.44
CA ILE A 27 5.75 -10.78 -1.85
C ILE A 27 5.31 -10.91 -0.40
N ASP A 28 6.22 -10.77 0.56
CA ASP A 28 5.86 -10.75 1.98
C ASP A 28 5.35 -9.35 2.38
N PRO A 29 4.13 -9.23 2.94
CA PRO A 29 3.55 -7.92 3.23
C PRO A 29 4.15 -7.23 4.47
N ASP A 30 4.85 -7.98 5.32
CA ASP A 30 5.52 -7.48 6.51
C ASP A 30 7.01 -7.22 6.26
N ALA A 31 7.53 -7.61 5.09
CA ALA A 31 8.88 -7.28 4.64
C ALA A 31 8.99 -5.84 4.13
N ASP A 32 10.17 -5.26 4.36
CA ASP A 32 10.52 -3.95 3.84
C ASP A 32 10.60 -3.94 2.31
N PHE A 33 10.18 -2.84 1.68
CA PHE A 33 10.24 -2.61 0.23
C PHE A 33 11.63 -2.88 -0.34
N ASP A 34 12.68 -2.45 0.35
CA ASP A 34 14.07 -2.73 -0.02
C ASP A 34 14.37 -4.23 -0.13
N ARG A 35 13.85 -5.03 0.82
CA ARG A 35 14.04 -6.49 0.84
C ARG A 35 13.23 -7.20 -0.23
N LEU A 36 12.11 -6.61 -0.63
CA LEU A 36 11.26 -7.09 -1.72
C LEU A 36 11.80 -6.69 -3.10
N GLY A 37 12.86 -5.87 -3.17
CA GLY A 37 13.37 -5.33 -4.44
C GLY A 37 12.50 -4.21 -5.01
N VAL A 38 11.70 -3.55 -4.17
CA VAL A 38 10.87 -2.41 -4.54
C VAL A 38 11.72 -1.14 -4.46
N ASP A 39 12.12 -0.63 -5.63
CA ASP A 39 12.80 0.66 -5.74
C ASP A 39 11.85 1.83 -5.42
N SER A 40 12.43 3.01 -5.14
CA SER A 40 11.64 4.23 -4.87
C SER A 40 10.63 4.56 -5.96
N ALA A 41 10.94 4.24 -7.23
CA ALA A 41 10.01 4.44 -8.34
C ALA A 41 8.76 3.55 -8.22
N LEU A 42 8.95 2.26 -7.92
CA LEU A 42 7.85 1.30 -7.73
C LEU A 42 7.02 1.63 -6.48
N ALA A 43 7.69 2.06 -5.40
CA ALA A 43 7.02 2.53 -4.19
C ALA A 43 6.11 3.73 -4.51
N VAL A 44 6.62 4.74 -5.22
CA VAL A 44 5.83 5.91 -5.64
C VAL A 44 4.69 5.52 -6.60
N SER A 45 4.91 4.59 -7.53
CA SER A 45 3.82 4.08 -8.38
C SER A 45 2.72 3.39 -7.58
N LEU A 46 3.10 2.58 -6.59
CA LEU A 46 2.14 1.96 -5.66
C LEU A 46 1.35 3.03 -4.91
N LEU A 47 2.00 4.09 -4.40
CA LEU A 47 1.35 5.22 -3.74
C LEU A 47 0.27 5.83 -4.61
N ILE A 48 0.64 6.29 -5.80
CA ILE A 48 -0.27 6.99 -6.70
C ILE A 48 -1.49 6.10 -6.99
N GLU A 49 -1.28 4.81 -7.23
CA GLU A 49 -2.35 3.86 -7.52
C GLU A 49 -3.25 3.57 -6.30
N VAL A 50 -2.71 3.50 -5.07
CA VAL A 50 -3.56 3.37 -3.87
C VAL A 50 -4.32 4.65 -3.58
N GLU A 51 -3.69 5.81 -3.75
CA GLU A 51 -4.29 7.12 -3.52
C GLU A 51 -5.48 7.34 -4.48
N GLU A 52 -5.28 7.07 -5.77
CA GLU A 52 -6.33 7.14 -6.80
C GLU A 52 -7.44 6.11 -6.57
N ARG A 53 -7.08 4.87 -6.21
CA ARG A 53 -8.06 3.77 -6.01
C ARG A 53 -8.92 3.98 -4.77
N TYR A 54 -8.33 4.43 -3.67
CA TYR A 54 -9.01 4.51 -2.38
C TYR A 54 -9.40 5.96 -1.99
N GLY A 55 -8.94 6.96 -2.74
CA GLY A 55 -9.24 8.38 -2.49
C GLY A 55 -8.60 8.89 -1.20
N VAL A 56 -7.38 8.46 -0.91
CA VAL A 56 -6.62 8.79 0.31
C VAL A 56 -5.33 9.48 -0.09
N ASP A 57 -4.88 10.42 0.72
CA ASP A 57 -3.57 11.06 0.56
C ASP A 57 -2.57 10.31 1.45
N LEU A 58 -1.57 9.68 0.85
CA LEU A 58 -0.56 8.91 1.57
C LEU A 58 0.79 9.62 1.49
N PRO A 59 1.20 10.32 2.56
CA PRO A 59 2.44 11.06 2.54
C PRO A 59 3.63 10.08 2.42
N PRO A 60 4.67 10.41 1.65
CA PRO A 60 5.85 9.57 1.52
C PRO A 60 6.53 9.32 2.87
N GLU A 61 6.37 10.23 3.84
CA GLU A 61 6.80 10.06 5.24
C GLU A 61 6.27 8.76 5.87
N ALA A 62 5.03 8.36 5.55
CA ALA A 62 4.45 7.11 6.04
C ALA A 62 5.18 5.88 5.50
N LEU A 63 5.68 5.93 4.25
CA LEU A 63 6.54 4.87 3.71
C LEU A 63 7.92 4.86 4.38
N PHE A 64 8.45 6.02 4.76
CA PHE A 64 9.74 6.09 5.45
C PHE A 64 9.67 5.52 6.88
N GLU A 65 8.57 5.76 7.59
CA GLU A 65 8.38 5.21 8.94
C GLU A 65 8.15 3.69 8.92
N ASN A 66 7.37 3.20 7.95
CA ASN A 66 7.09 1.78 7.81
C ASN A 66 7.08 1.40 6.32
N PRO A 67 8.23 1.02 5.76
CA PRO A 67 8.37 0.72 4.34
C PRO A 67 7.83 -0.68 4.01
N ASN A 68 6.65 -1.05 4.49
CA ASN A 68 6.03 -2.34 4.21
C ASN A 68 4.55 -2.19 3.82
N LEU A 69 4.04 -3.20 3.13
CA LEU A 69 2.67 -3.21 2.61
C LEU A 69 1.62 -3.20 3.71
N SER A 70 1.90 -3.89 4.82
CA SER A 70 0.99 -4.01 5.96
C SER A 70 0.68 -2.65 6.59
N ALA A 71 1.70 -1.80 6.74
CA ALA A 71 1.60 -0.46 7.28
C ALA A 71 0.90 0.50 6.31
N VAL A 72 1.22 0.43 5.01
CA VAL A 72 0.52 1.20 3.97
C VAL A 72 -0.98 0.87 4.00
N ALA A 73 -1.33 -0.41 4.02
CA ALA A 73 -2.71 -0.85 4.10
C ALA A 73 -3.40 -0.43 5.40
N ALA A 74 -2.71 -0.46 6.54
CA ALA A 74 -3.22 0.04 7.81
C ALA A 74 -3.52 1.53 7.75
N TYR A 75 -2.61 2.32 7.17
CA TYR A 75 -2.77 3.75 6.99
C TYR A 75 -3.96 4.07 6.07
N LEU A 76 -4.06 3.40 4.92
CA LEU A 76 -5.15 3.55 3.96
C LEU A 76 -6.49 3.17 4.60
N TYR A 77 -6.53 2.09 5.40
CA TYR A 77 -7.75 1.69 6.12
C TYR A 77 -8.18 2.75 7.15
N ALA A 78 -7.22 3.33 7.88
CA ALA A 78 -7.49 4.37 8.87
C ALA A 78 -7.94 5.72 8.24
N HIS A 79 -7.42 6.06 7.06
CA HIS A 79 -7.66 7.35 6.41
C HIS A 79 -8.64 7.32 5.24
N SER A 80 -9.09 6.13 4.79
CA SER A 80 -10.09 5.98 3.73
C SER A 80 -11.31 6.88 4.03
N PRO A 81 -11.81 7.65 3.05
CA PRO A 81 -12.78 8.74 3.26
C PRO A 81 -14.21 8.29 3.63
N ARG A 82 -14.38 7.21 4.41
CA ARG A 82 -15.64 6.84 5.03
C ARG A 82 -15.79 7.33 6.48
N GLN A 83 -14.86 8.11 7.05
CA GLN A 83 -15.05 8.65 8.41
C GLN A 83 -14.57 10.08 8.75
N VAL A 84 -14.12 10.90 7.79
CA VAL A 84 -13.97 12.34 8.08
C VAL A 84 -15.25 13.12 7.76
N ALA A 85 -16.31 12.83 8.52
CA ALA A 85 -17.26 13.88 8.87
C ALA A 85 -16.48 14.87 9.77
N GLN A 86 -15.85 15.87 9.15
CA GLN A 86 -15.14 16.93 9.85
C GLN A 86 -16.20 17.90 10.42
N PRO A 87 -16.17 18.21 11.74
CA PRO A 87 -17.10 19.15 12.37
C PRO A 87 -16.88 20.60 11.95
#